data_AF-R9AN60-F1
#
_entry.id   AF-R9AN60-F1
#
_cell.length_a   1.000
_cell.length_b   1.000
_cell.length_c   1.000
_cell.angle_alpha   90.00
_cell.angle_beta   90.00
_cell.angle_gamma   90.00
#
_symmetry.space_group_name_H-M   'P 1'
#
loop_
_entity.id
_entity.type
_entity.pdbx_description
1 polymer ?
#
loop_
_entity_poly.entity_id
_entity_poly.type
_entity_poly.pdbx_seq_one_letter_code
_entity_poly.pdbx_strand_id
1 'polypeptide(L)'
;MKIAIDFDDVISQTNRAICEWHNRVYGTQWSMDEFHYYHYWKNPGWGTPAECQEKVRAFYSDPKGLHSTQPVAGVKEALLALQAQGHDLVIVTARSRSQRAMTTEWLSLHLGGLFDELYFVGQFEEEKGEHYGETKEEHGGDGETQEKAQDQTQDTLKHTSKHPSKADIIDGIDAEVLIDDSLENALECARHTRTRGVLARTQTPIRTLLFSPLPPTQNIPIYHYPWNVEVSRVDNQLDHLSYAERRARGLKTGESREPTQLPQFVERVEGWKGVTRWFAHANANTHANVDAHTHPHTHTQQPIKVEA
;
A
#
# COMPACT_ATOMS: atom_id res chain seq x y z
N MET A 1 -17.54 3.57 0.32
CA MET A 1 -16.62 2.59 -0.29
C MET A 1 -15.54 2.24 0.72
N LYS A 2 -15.00 1.03 0.63
CA LYS A 2 -13.85 0.61 1.44
C LYS A 2 -12.55 0.94 0.72
N ILE A 3 -11.64 1.62 1.42
CA ILE A 3 -10.36 2.11 0.90
C ILE A 3 -9.24 1.38 1.62
N ALA A 4 -8.44 0.62 0.87
CA ALA A 4 -7.20 0.01 1.35
C ALA A 4 -6.05 1.01 1.25
N ILE A 5 -5.29 1.18 2.34
CA ILE A 5 -4.27 2.20 2.46
C ILE A 5 -2.97 1.54 2.94
N ASP A 6 -1.88 1.73 2.22
CA ASP A 6 -0.56 1.29 2.69
C ASP A 6 -0.08 2.15 3.87
N PHE A 7 0.82 1.58 4.66
CA PHE A 7 1.40 2.24 5.81
C PHE A 7 2.69 2.99 5.47
N ASP A 8 3.69 2.28 4.94
CA ASP A 8 5.01 2.86 4.68
C ASP A 8 4.95 3.82 3.48
N ASP A 9 5.48 5.02 3.65
CA ASP A 9 5.55 6.16 2.72
C ASP A 9 4.22 6.68 2.11
N VAL A 10 3.09 6.12 2.52
CA VAL A 10 1.73 6.65 2.34
C VAL A 10 1.21 7.30 3.63
N ILE A 11 1.42 6.65 4.78
CA ILE A 11 1.02 7.15 6.11
C ILE A 11 2.24 7.61 6.92
N SER A 12 3.29 6.80 6.97
CA SER A 12 4.53 7.05 7.71
C SER A 12 5.65 7.38 6.75
N GLN A 13 6.50 8.36 7.03
CA GLN A 13 7.69 8.66 6.21
C GLN A 13 8.83 7.66 6.47
N THR A 14 8.59 6.39 6.18
CA THR A 14 9.48 5.28 6.55
C THR A 14 10.80 5.31 5.80
N ASN A 15 10.78 5.52 4.48
CA ASN A 15 12.00 5.62 3.68
C ASN A 15 12.85 6.83 4.07
N ARG A 16 12.22 7.94 4.51
CA ARG A 16 12.98 9.08 5.07
C ARG A 16 13.71 8.67 6.34
N ALA A 17 13.01 8.06 7.28
CA ALA A 17 13.61 7.67 8.56
C ALA A 17 14.71 6.60 8.37
N ILE A 18 14.51 5.64 7.46
CA ILE A 18 15.53 4.62 7.21
C ILE A 18 16.76 5.20 6.50
N CYS A 19 16.60 6.21 5.65
CA CYS A 19 17.70 6.96 5.06
C CYS A 19 18.51 7.70 6.14
N GLU A 20 17.82 8.43 7.02
CA GLU A 20 18.45 9.14 8.15
C GLU A 20 19.14 8.19 9.13
N TRP A 21 18.51 7.05 9.42
CA TRP A 21 19.11 5.97 10.20
C TRP A 21 20.38 5.44 9.54
N HIS A 22 20.34 5.15 8.24
CA HIS A 22 21.49 4.61 7.53
C HIS A 22 22.66 5.59 7.54
N ASN A 23 22.40 6.88 7.30
CA ASN A 23 23.39 7.94 7.40
C ASN A 23 24.03 8.01 8.80
N ARG A 24 23.22 7.88 9.85
CA ARG A 24 23.71 7.88 11.23
C ARG A 24 24.56 6.65 11.56
N VAL A 25 24.10 5.45 11.18
CA VAL A 25 24.72 4.18 11.60
C VAL A 25 25.94 3.82 10.77
N TYR A 26 25.92 4.09 9.47
CA TYR A 26 26.99 3.72 8.54
C TYR A 26 27.81 4.89 8.03
N GLY A 27 27.54 6.11 8.52
CA GLY A 27 28.28 7.32 8.11
C GLY A 27 28.05 7.73 6.66
N THR A 28 26.92 7.31 6.07
CA THR A 28 26.56 7.68 4.69
C THR A 28 26.00 9.09 4.62
N GLN A 29 25.91 9.64 3.41
CA GLN A 29 25.39 10.98 3.14
C GLN A 29 24.33 10.94 2.04
N TRP A 30 23.35 10.06 2.22
CA TRP A 30 22.29 9.87 1.25
C TRP A 30 21.09 10.77 1.53
N SER A 31 20.34 10.97 0.48
CA SER A 31 19.00 11.52 0.50
C SER A 31 18.01 10.44 0.05
N MET A 32 16.74 10.82 -0.08
CA MET A 32 15.71 9.95 -0.63
C MET A 32 15.94 9.66 -2.12
N ASP A 33 16.64 10.56 -2.83
CA ASP A 33 16.89 10.37 -4.25
C ASP A 33 17.74 9.13 -4.54
N GLU A 34 18.59 8.68 -3.60
CA GLU A 34 19.38 7.45 -3.79
C GLU A 34 18.55 6.16 -3.75
N PHE A 35 17.26 6.24 -3.40
CA PHE A 35 16.37 5.09 -3.31
C PHE A 35 15.73 4.81 -4.68
N HIS A 36 16.57 4.51 -5.68
CA HIS A 36 16.15 4.35 -7.08
C HIS A 36 15.14 3.22 -7.29
N TYR A 37 15.20 2.19 -6.46
CA TYR A 37 14.40 0.99 -6.56
C TYR A 37 13.69 0.69 -5.24
N TYR A 38 12.50 0.08 -5.33
CA TYR A 38 11.74 -0.40 -4.17
C TYR A 38 12.57 -1.37 -3.31
N HIS A 39 13.21 -2.35 -3.95
CA HIS A 39 14.15 -3.25 -3.30
C HIS A 39 15.49 -2.58 -2.95
N TYR A 40 15.72 -2.34 -1.67
CA TYR A 40 16.87 -1.59 -1.16
C TYR A 40 18.25 -2.13 -1.57
N TRP A 41 18.47 -3.44 -1.70
CA TRP A 41 19.78 -3.99 -2.10
C TRP A 41 20.26 -3.48 -3.46
N LYS A 42 19.34 -3.03 -4.32
CA LYS A 42 19.64 -2.43 -5.62
C LYS A 42 20.05 -0.96 -5.53
N ASN A 43 19.94 -0.34 -4.36
CA ASN A 43 20.29 1.04 -4.10
C ASN A 43 21.70 1.13 -3.48
N PRO A 44 22.40 2.28 -3.63
CA PRO A 44 23.74 2.46 -3.10
C PRO A 44 23.88 2.09 -1.63
N GLY A 45 24.93 1.33 -1.32
CA GLY A 45 25.40 0.99 0.03
C GLY A 45 24.50 0.10 0.90
N TRP A 46 23.46 -0.51 0.35
CA TRP A 46 22.66 -1.52 1.07
C TRP A 46 23.29 -2.92 1.07
N GLY A 47 24.27 -3.17 0.22
CA GLY A 47 24.95 -4.47 0.11
C GLY A 47 24.14 -5.49 -0.69
N THR A 48 24.51 -6.76 -0.53
CA THR A 48 23.79 -7.94 -1.04
C THR A 48 22.38 -8.03 -0.41
N PRO A 49 21.46 -8.82 -0.99
CA PRO A 49 20.14 -9.05 -0.40
C PRO A 49 20.19 -9.47 1.08
N ALA A 50 21.14 -10.34 1.46
CA ALA A 50 21.30 -10.79 2.85
C ALA A 50 21.72 -9.64 3.79
N GLU A 51 22.76 -8.89 3.42
CA GLU A 51 23.22 -7.72 4.18
C GLU A 51 22.10 -6.66 4.29
N CYS A 52 21.37 -6.47 3.20
CA CYS A 52 20.23 -5.56 3.16
C CYS A 52 19.14 -5.98 4.16
N GLN A 53 18.78 -7.26 4.23
CA GLN A 53 17.82 -7.75 5.21
C GLN A 53 18.31 -7.55 6.66
N GLU A 54 19.60 -7.76 6.93
CA GLU A 54 20.18 -7.47 8.24
C GLU A 54 20.08 -5.99 8.61
N LYS A 55 20.35 -5.09 7.66
CA LYS A 55 20.18 -3.64 7.84
C LYS A 55 18.73 -3.25 8.14
N VAL A 56 17.78 -3.78 7.37
CA VAL A 56 16.35 -3.51 7.60
C VAL A 56 15.92 -4.01 8.98
N ARG A 57 16.37 -5.20 9.38
CA ARG A 57 16.10 -5.75 10.73
C ARG A 57 16.70 -4.86 11.82
N ALA A 58 17.93 -4.37 11.61
CA ALA A 58 18.60 -3.48 12.55
C ALA A 58 17.86 -2.13 12.66
N PHE A 59 17.35 -1.57 11.57
CA PHE A 59 16.51 -0.37 11.59
C PHE A 59 15.27 -0.55 12.46
N TYR A 60 14.51 -1.64 12.26
CA TYR A 60 13.29 -1.88 13.04
C TYR A 60 13.56 -2.23 14.51
N SER A 61 14.77 -2.69 14.84
CA SER A 61 15.21 -2.97 16.22
C SER A 61 15.80 -1.74 16.92
N ASP A 62 16.12 -0.68 16.17
CA ASP A 62 16.63 0.58 16.72
C ASP A 62 15.49 1.33 17.44
N PRO A 63 15.67 1.80 18.69
CA PRO A 63 14.66 2.61 19.38
C PRO A 63 14.27 3.90 18.64
N LYS A 64 15.17 4.42 17.78
CA LYS A 64 14.95 5.53 16.86
C LYS A 64 14.65 5.06 15.42
N GLY A 65 14.19 3.81 15.25
CA GLY A 65 13.73 3.27 13.98
C GLY A 65 12.34 3.81 13.64
N LEU A 66 11.33 2.93 13.62
CA LEU A 66 9.95 3.29 13.31
C LEU A 66 9.41 4.40 14.22
N HIS A 67 9.73 4.39 15.51
CA HIS A 67 9.20 5.38 16.47
C HIS A 67 9.68 6.82 16.18
N SER A 68 10.67 7.00 15.30
CA SER A 68 11.12 8.32 14.87
C SER A 68 10.43 8.83 13.60
N THR A 69 9.70 7.97 12.88
CA THR A 69 9.05 8.37 11.64
C THR A 69 7.97 9.41 11.89
N GLN A 70 7.81 10.32 10.95
CA GLN A 70 6.77 11.33 10.98
C GLN A 70 5.61 10.93 10.05
N PRO A 71 4.38 11.36 10.34
CA PRO A 71 3.29 11.21 9.39
C PRO A 71 3.59 11.91 8.06
N VAL A 72 3.14 11.32 6.96
CA VAL A 72 3.16 11.96 5.64
C VAL A 72 2.30 13.23 5.70
N ALA A 73 2.77 14.32 5.09
CA ALA A 73 2.10 15.62 5.18
C ALA A 73 0.63 15.54 4.71
N GLY A 74 -0.29 16.05 5.54
CA GLY A 74 -1.73 16.10 5.26
C GLY A 74 -2.48 14.79 5.44
N VAL A 75 -1.82 13.72 5.91
CA VAL A 75 -2.47 12.39 6.06
C VAL A 75 -3.65 12.44 7.01
N LYS A 76 -3.51 13.07 8.18
CA LYS A 76 -4.54 13.04 9.23
C LYS A 76 -5.79 13.77 8.78
N GLU A 77 -5.61 14.96 8.21
CA GLU A 77 -6.71 15.79 7.70
C GLU A 77 -7.43 15.09 6.53
N ALA A 78 -6.68 14.44 5.64
CA ALA A 78 -7.26 13.73 4.51
C ALA A 78 -8.04 12.49 4.95
N LEU A 79 -7.51 11.67 5.85
CA LEU A 79 -8.20 10.50 6.37
C LEU A 79 -9.49 10.88 7.11
N LEU A 80 -9.45 11.92 7.96
CA LEU A 80 -10.65 12.45 8.61
C LEU A 80 -11.69 12.92 7.59
N ALA A 81 -11.26 13.59 6.51
CA ALA A 81 -12.16 14.05 5.45
C ALA A 81 -12.77 12.89 4.66
N LEU A 82 -12.02 11.81 4.40
CA LEU A 82 -12.52 10.60 3.74
C LEU A 82 -13.52 9.86 4.65
N GLN A 83 -13.21 9.71 5.95
CA GLN A 83 -14.10 9.11 6.92
C GLN A 83 -15.41 9.91 7.06
N ALA A 84 -15.33 11.24 7.10
CA ALA A 84 -16.51 12.12 7.13
C ALA A 84 -17.40 12.01 5.88
N GLN A 85 -16.85 11.52 4.75
CA GLN A 85 -17.61 11.20 3.53
C GLN A 85 -18.22 9.79 3.55
N GLY A 86 -18.11 9.06 4.67
CA GLY A 86 -18.66 7.71 4.82
C GLY A 86 -17.82 6.64 4.11
N HIS A 87 -16.51 6.83 4.03
CA HIS A 87 -15.59 5.80 3.54
C HIS A 87 -15.06 4.96 4.71
N ASP A 88 -14.97 3.65 4.51
CA ASP A 88 -14.37 2.70 5.46
C ASP A 88 -12.87 2.62 5.18
N LEU A 89 -12.03 2.81 6.19
CA LEU A 89 -10.58 2.95 6.03
C LEU A 89 -9.86 1.76 6.65
N VAL A 90 -9.10 1.03 5.85
CA VAL A 90 -8.36 -0.16 6.30
C VAL A 90 -6.89 -0.09 5.90
N ILE A 91 -6.00 -0.57 6.76
CA ILE A 91 -4.59 -0.71 6.45
C ILE A 91 -4.35 -2.03 5.73
N VAL A 92 -3.65 -1.99 4.59
CA VAL A 92 -3.12 -3.19 3.92
C VAL A 92 -1.63 -2.95 3.64
N THR A 93 -0.77 -3.59 4.44
CA THR A 93 0.67 -3.30 4.44
C THR A 93 1.53 -4.54 4.19
N ALA A 94 2.67 -4.32 3.52
CA ALA A 94 3.69 -5.34 3.25
C ALA A 94 4.46 -5.77 4.52
N ARG A 95 4.32 -5.02 5.61
CA ARG A 95 4.99 -5.30 6.90
C ARG A 95 4.73 -6.72 7.39
N SER A 96 5.71 -7.25 8.11
CA SER A 96 5.65 -8.54 8.79
C SER A 96 4.62 -8.52 9.92
N ARG A 97 4.05 -9.68 10.26
CA ARG A 97 3.08 -9.79 11.37
C ARG A 97 3.72 -9.43 12.70
N SER A 98 5.02 -9.69 12.84
CA SER A 98 5.81 -9.33 14.02
C SER A 98 5.83 -7.81 14.28
N GLN A 99 5.62 -6.99 13.25
CA GLN A 99 5.59 -5.53 13.35
C GLN A 99 4.21 -4.97 13.69
N ARG A 100 3.18 -5.81 13.90
CA ARG A 100 1.82 -5.35 14.19
C ARG A 100 1.75 -4.44 15.41
N ALA A 101 2.34 -4.87 16.53
CA ALA A 101 2.27 -4.11 17.79
C ALA A 101 2.83 -2.69 17.64
N MET A 102 4.04 -2.55 17.08
CA MET A 102 4.67 -1.24 16.88
C MET A 102 3.91 -0.36 15.86
N THR A 103 3.33 -0.95 14.82
CA THR A 103 2.53 -0.21 13.84
C THR A 103 1.22 0.28 14.44
N THR A 104 0.54 -0.55 15.23
CA THR A 104 -0.68 -0.15 15.93
C THR A 104 -0.41 0.96 16.95
N GLU A 105 0.68 0.87 17.71
CA GLU A 105 1.10 1.93 18.64
C GLU A 105 1.37 3.24 17.90
N TRP A 106 2.12 3.19 16.79
CA TRP A 106 2.39 4.37 15.96
C TRP A 106 1.11 5.01 15.42
N LEU A 107 0.19 4.19 14.88
CA LEU A 107 -1.10 4.67 14.37
C LEU A 107 -1.96 5.31 15.47
N SER A 108 -1.97 4.73 16.66
CA SER A 108 -2.68 5.29 17.82
C SER A 108 -2.11 6.65 18.20
N LEU A 109 -0.78 6.75 18.30
CA LEU A 109 -0.08 7.98 18.67
C LEU A 109 -0.34 9.13 17.69
N HIS A 110 -0.25 8.87 16.39
CA HIS A 110 -0.28 9.93 15.38
C HIS A 110 -1.69 10.19 14.83
N LEU A 111 -2.47 9.15 14.62
CA LEU A 111 -3.74 9.21 13.89
C LEU A 111 -4.97 8.98 14.78
N GLY A 112 -4.83 8.42 15.98
CA GLY A 112 -5.92 8.35 16.95
C GLY A 112 -7.03 7.35 16.59
N GLY A 113 -6.70 6.22 15.96
CA GLY A 113 -7.64 5.12 15.72
C GLY A 113 -8.56 5.29 14.52
N LEU A 114 -8.11 5.96 13.45
CA LEU A 114 -8.88 6.19 12.21
C LEU A 114 -9.12 4.96 11.34
N PHE A 115 -8.58 3.80 11.71
CA PHE A 115 -8.65 2.59 10.89
C PHE A 115 -9.45 1.52 11.60
N ASP A 116 -10.35 0.90 10.83
CA ASP A 116 -11.22 -0.15 11.33
C ASP A 116 -10.45 -1.48 11.48
N GLU A 117 -9.55 -1.75 10.54
CA GLU A 117 -8.86 -3.04 10.42
C GLU A 117 -7.44 -2.91 9.86
N LEU A 118 -6.54 -3.82 10.27
CA LEU A 118 -5.14 -3.84 9.85
C LEU A 118 -4.71 -5.22 9.30
N TYR A 119 -4.34 -5.25 8.03
CA TYR A 119 -3.90 -6.44 7.30
C TYR A 119 -2.39 -6.40 7.03
N PHE A 120 -1.68 -7.42 7.51
CA PHE A 120 -0.23 -7.59 7.34
C PHE A 120 0.06 -8.75 6.40
N VAL A 121 0.65 -8.45 5.24
CA VAL A 121 0.97 -9.45 4.20
C VAL A 121 2.23 -10.25 4.53
N GLY A 122 3.22 -9.61 5.17
CA GLY A 122 4.53 -10.23 5.41
C GLY A 122 5.31 -10.47 4.12
N GLN A 123 5.30 -9.53 3.19
CA GLN A 123 5.89 -9.65 1.83
C GLN A 123 7.40 -9.97 1.83
N PHE A 124 8.08 -9.74 2.97
CA PHE A 124 9.50 -9.98 3.17
C PHE A 124 9.81 -11.02 4.25
N GLU A 125 8.82 -11.74 4.77
CA GLU A 125 9.05 -12.88 5.65
C GLU A 125 9.56 -14.06 4.81
N GLU A 126 10.68 -14.67 5.22
CA GLU A 126 11.04 -16.00 4.71
C GLU A 126 10.02 -17.01 5.24
N GLU A 127 9.60 -17.98 4.41
CA GLU A 127 8.81 -19.13 4.82
C GLU A 127 9.60 -19.96 5.83
N LYS A 128 9.58 -19.54 7.10
CA LYS A 128 9.93 -20.45 8.19
C LYS A 128 8.78 -21.42 8.28
N GLY A 129 9.03 -22.67 7.90
CA GLY A 129 8.17 -23.83 8.15
C GLY A 129 8.05 -24.13 9.64
N GLU A 130 7.72 -23.12 10.45
CA GLU A 130 7.43 -23.26 11.87
C GLU A 130 5.92 -23.48 12.01
N HIS A 131 5.56 -24.75 12.02
CA HIS A 131 4.31 -25.24 12.60
C HIS A 131 4.24 -24.73 14.05
N TYR A 132 3.61 -23.58 14.30
CA TYR A 132 3.10 -23.26 15.63
C TYR A 132 1.83 -24.08 15.84
N GLY A 133 2.04 -25.38 16.06
CA GLY A 133 1.05 -26.26 16.64
C GLY A 133 0.78 -25.84 18.07
N GLU A 134 -0.50 -25.67 18.38
CA GLU A 134 -1.02 -25.54 19.73
C GLU A 134 -0.41 -26.63 20.63
N THR A 135 0.27 -26.23 21.70
CA THR A 135 0.39 -27.07 22.89
C THR A 135 -0.64 -26.57 23.89
N LYS A 136 -1.81 -27.20 23.86
CA LYS A 136 -2.69 -27.25 25.03
C LYS A 136 -2.18 -28.35 25.94
N GLU A 137 -1.40 -27.99 26.95
CA GLU A 137 -1.39 -28.77 28.18
C GLU A 137 -2.57 -28.29 29.02
N GLU A 138 -3.68 -29.03 28.94
CA GLU A 138 -4.68 -29.01 30.01
C GLU A 138 -4.04 -29.63 31.25
N HIS A 139 -4.13 -28.99 32.42
CA HIS A 139 -4.41 -29.60 33.73
C HIS A 139 -5.02 -28.52 34.64
N GLY A 140 -6.13 -28.89 35.30
CA GLY A 140 -7.20 -28.00 35.76
C GLY A 140 -6.93 -27.12 36.99
N GLY A 141 -7.88 -26.22 37.23
CA GLY A 141 -7.97 -25.42 38.46
C GLY A 141 -8.95 -24.25 38.29
N ASP A 142 -10.03 -24.28 39.04
CA ASP A 142 -11.16 -23.35 39.05
C ASP A 142 -10.79 -21.87 39.29
N GLY A 143 -11.52 -20.93 38.68
CA GLY A 143 -11.55 -19.54 39.13
C GLY A 143 -11.88 -18.47 38.08
N GLU A 144 -13.14 -18.03 38.10
CA GLU A 144 -13.65 -16.68 37.80
C GLU A 144 -13.39 -16.00 36.43
N THR A 145 -14.53 -15.59 35.86
CA THR A 145 -14.77 -14.85 34.63
C THR A 145 -13.99 -13.53 34.48
N GLN A 146 -13.25 -13.41 33.37
CA GLN A 146 -13.03 -12.15 32.67
C GLN A 146 -13.24 -12.37 31.16
N GLU A 147 -14.27 -11.74 30.61
CA GLU A 147 -14.45 -11.59 29.16
C GLU A 147 -13.26 -10.80 28.59
N LYS A 148 -12.39 -11.49 27.83
CA LYS A 148 -11.54 -10.85 26.83
C LYS A 148 -12.20 -11.05 25.48
N ALA A 149 -12.69 -9.96 24.91
CA ALA A 149 -13.09 -9.91 23.52
C ALA A 149 -11.91 -10.32 22.64
N GLN A 150 -11.94 -11.55 22.13
CA GLN A 150 -11.05 -12.01 21.07
C GLN A 150 -11.56 -11.39 19.78
N ASP A 151 -10.75 -10.51 19.21
CA ASP A 151 -10.93 -9.96 17.87
C ASP A 151 -10.84 -11.09 16.84
N GLN A 152 -12.01 -11.56 16.38
CA GLN A 152 -12.22 -12.69 15.46
C GLN A 152 -12.14 -12.28 13.98
N THR A 153 -11.27 -11.34 13.59
CA THR A 153 -11.30 -10.81 12.22
C THR A 153 -10.53 -11.63 11.17
N GLN A 154 -9.78 -12.71 11.48
CA GLN A 154 -9.02 -13.43 10.44
C GLN A 154 -8.86 -14.95 10.61
N ASP A 155 -9.96 -15.71 10.58
CA ASP A 155 -9.89 -17.18 10.48
C ASP A 155 -10.58 -17.77 9.23
N THR A 156 -10.57 -17.06 8.10
CA THR A 156 -11.23 -17.56 6.86
C THR A 156 -10.36 -17.58 5.60
N LEU A 157 -9.05 -17.37 5.71
CA LEU A 157 -8.14 -17.51 4.57
C LEU A 157 -7.47 -18.89 4.58
N LYS A 158 -8.05 -19.82 3.80
CA LYS A 158 -7.54 -21.18 3.59
C LYS A 158 -6.07 -21.18 3.18
N HIS A 159 -5.29 -22.03 3.83
CA HIS A 159 -3.89 -22.35 3.56
C HIS A 159 -3.65 -22.69 2.07
N THR A 160 -3.03 -21.76 1.36
CA THR A 160 -2.17 -22.05 0.21
C THR A 160 -0.75 -21.69 0.64
N SER A 161 0.26 -22.45 0.22
CA SER A 161 1.68 -22.27 0.54
C SER A 161 2.30 -21.02 -0.12
N LYS A 162 1.54 -19.94 -0.23
CA LYS A 162 1.97 -18.65 -0.77
C LYS A 162 1.31 -17.58 0.09
N HIS A 163 2.11 -16.70 0.67
CA HIS A 163 1.59 -15.52 1.37
C HIS A 163 0.66 -14.73 0.43
N PRO A 164 -0.56 -14.37 0.86
CA PRO A 164 -1.50 -13.63 0.02
C PRO A 164 -0.92 -12.27 -0.33
N SER A 165 -1.02 -11.83 -1.58
CA SER A 165 -0.57 -10.49 -1.96
C SER A 165 -1.51 -9.41 -1.44
N LYS A 166 -1.12 -8.13 -1.58
CA LYS A 166 -2.04 -7.03 -1.27
C LYS A 166 -3.31 -7.12 -2.14
N ALA A 167 -3.17 -7.46 -3.42
CA ALA A 167 -4.31 -7.62 -4.32
C ALA A 167 -5.27 -8.73 -3.85
N ASP A 168 -4.72 -9.86 -3.39
CA ASP A 168 -5.52 -10.96 -2.80
C ASP A 168 -6.31 -10.51 -1.56
N ILE A 169 -5.66 -9.74 -0.67
CA ILE A 169 -6.32 -9.19 0.53
C ILE A 169 -7.41 -8.19 0.14
N ILE A 170 -7.12 -7.26 -0.76
CA ILE A 170 -8.06 -6.22 -1.21
C ILE A 170 -9.29 -6.83 -1.88
N ASP A 171 -9.12 -7.88 -2.71
CA ASP A 171 -10.22 -8.66 -3.27
C ASP A 171 -11.01 -9.36 -2.16
N GLY A 172 -10.32 -9.99 -1.20
CA GLY A 172 -10.95 -10.70 -0.09
C GLY A 172 -11.83 -9.83 0.82
N ILE A 173 -11.49 -8.56 0.99
CA ILE A 173 -12.22 -7.61 1.85
C ILE A 173 -13.20 -6.71 1.07
N ASP A 174 -13.34 -6.96 -0.24
CA ASP A 174 -14.18 -6.21 -1.18
C ASP A 174 -13.87 -4.70 -1.20
N ALA A 175 -12.58 -4.34 -1.06
CA ALA A 175 -12.14 -2.94 -1.14
C ALA A 175 -12.04 -2.48 -2.61
N GLU A 176 -12.45 -1.23 -2.87
CA GLU A 176 -12.59 -0.67 -4.21
C GLU A 176 -11.30 0.01 -4.70
N VAL A 177 -10.64 0.72 -3.79
CA VAL A 177 -9.49 1.57 -4.07
C VAL A 177 -8.33 1.18 -3.16
N LEU A 178 -7.14 1.12 -3.75
CA LEU A 178 -5.85 1.05 -3.06
C LEU A 178 -5.15 2.42 -3.13
N ILE A 179 -4.59 2.88 -2.01
CA ILE A 179 -3.62 3.97 -1.96
C ILE A 179 -2.28 3.37 -1.51
N ASP A 180 -1.30 3.35 -2.40
CA ASP A 180 -0.03 2.64 -2.21
C ASP A 180 1.09 3.40 -2.94
N ASP A 181 2.31 3.36 -2.41
CA ASP A 181 3.47 4.00 -3.04
C ASP A 181 4.28 3.02 -3.90
N SER A 182 4.06 1.70 -3.79
CA SER A 182 4.71 0.68 -4.60
C SER A 182 4.06 0.55 -5.98
N LEU A 183 4.89 0.73 -7.00
CA LEU A 183 4.49 0.51 -8.39
C LEU A 183 4.17 -0.97 -8.65
N GLU A 184 4.88 -1.89 -8.02
CA GLU A 184 4.65 -3.34 -8.13
C GLU A 184 3.26 -3.72 -7.60
N ASN A 185 2.89 -3.26 -6.40
CA ASN A 185 1.57 -3.51 -5.81
C ASN A 185 0.45 -2.92 -6.69
N ALA A 186 0.67 -1.71 -7.24
CA ALA A 186 -0.28 -1.08 -8.15
C ALA A 186 -0.48 -1.87 -9.45
N LEU A 187 0.61 -2.36 -10.04
CA LEU A 187 0.57 -3.19 -11.26
C LEU A 187 -0.06 -4.57 -11.00
N GLU A 188 0.19 -5.15 -9.82
CA GLU A 188 -0.47 -6.38 -9.40
C GLU A 188 -1.98 -6.19 -9.29
N CYS A 189 -2.43 -5.14 -8.59
CA CYS A 189 -3.85 -4.80 -8.47
C CYS A 189 -4.51 -4.58 -9.84
N ALA A 190 -3.83 -3.92 -10.77
CA ALA A 190 -4.34 -3.67 -12.11
C ALA A 190 -4.51 -4.94 -12.96
N ARG A 191 -3.75 -6.01 -12.66
CA ARG A 191 -3.82 -7.31 -13.34
C ARG A 191 -4.67 -8.33 -12.58
N HIS A 192 -5.09 -7.99 -11.36
CA HIS A 192 -5.80 -8.91 -10.49
C HIS A 192 -7.22 -9.16 -11.00
N THR A 193 -7.58 -10.43 -11.12
CA THR A 193 -8.96 -10.83 -11.40
C THR A 193 -9.68 -11.02 -10.08
N ARG A 194 -10.72 -10.22 -9.84
CA ARG A 194 -11.54 -10.37 -8.63
C ARG A 194 -12.30 -11.68 -8.62
N THR A 195 -12.24 -12.37 -7.50
CA THR A 195 -12.87 -13.68 -7.29
C THR A 195 -13.84 -13.70 -6.12
N ARG A 196 -13.86 -12.65 -5.29
CA ARG A 196 -14.64 -12.57 -4.05
C ARG A 196 -15.47 -11.29 -3.97
N GLY A 197 -16.53 -11.32 -3.15
CA GLY A 197 -17.35 -10.14 -2.87
C GLY A 197 -18.32 -9.72 -3.98
N VAL A 198 -18.89 -8.53 -3.84
CA VAL A 198 -19.80 -7.94 -4.82
C VAL A 198 -19.01 -7.50 -6.06
N LEU A 199 -17.81 -6.96 -5.87
CA LEU A 199 -17.00 -6.40 -6.96
C LEU A 199 -16.48 -7.47 -7.93
N ALA A 200 -16.34 -8.73 -7.49
CA ALA A 200 -16.06 -9.84 -8.40
C ALA A 200 -17.21 -10.13 -9.36
N ARG A 201 -18.48 -9.97 -8.94
CA ARG A 201 -19.64 -10.23 -9.81
C ARG A 201 -19.74 -9.20 -10.94
N THR A 202 -19.31 -7.98 -10.69
CA THR A 202 -19.27 -6.89 -11.68
C THR A 202 -17.93 -6.81 -12.41
N GLN A 203 -16.96 -7.66 -12.07
CA GLN A 203 -15.58 -7.61 -12.58
C GLN A 203 -14.98 -6.19 -12.48
N THR A 204 -15.31 -5.48 -11.40
CA THR A 204 -14.79 -4.13 -11.16
C THR A 204 -13.30 -4.26 -10.83
N PRO A 205 -12.38 -3.57 -11.52
CA PRO A 205 -10.95 -3.66 -11.23
C PRO A 205 -10.60 -3.06 -9.86
N ILE A 206 -9.46 -3.45 -9.29
CA ILE A 206 -8.89 -2.74 -8.14
C ILE A 206 -8.22 -1.47 -8.68
N ARG A 207 -8.78 -0.30 -8.34
CA ARG A 207 -8.17 0.97 -8.73
C ARG A 207 -7.06 1.31 -7.75
N THR A 208 -5.90 1.74 -8.26
CA THR A 208 -4.79 2.18 -7.40
C THR A 208 -4.48 3.66 -7.62
N LEU A 209 -4.46 4.41 -6.53
CA LEU A 209 -3.85 5.74 -6.47
C LEU A 209 -2.39 5.58 -6.06
N LEU A 210 -1.49 5.61 -7.04
CA LEU A 210 -0.05 5.48 -6.84
C LEU A 210 0.50 6.75 -6.19
N PHE A 211 0.75 6.68 -4.89
CA PHE A 211 1.13 7.81 -4.06
C PHE A 211 2.54 8.32 -4.43
N SER A 212 2.62 9.54 -4.92
CA SER A 212 3.79 10.08 -5.62
C SER A 212 3.98 11.58 -5.32
N PRO A 213 4.40 11.97 -4.10
CA PRO A 213 4.28 13.35 -3.64
C PRO A 213 5.38 14.29 -4.17
N LEU A 214 6.50 13.78 -4.69
CA LEU A 214 7.56 14.64 -5.21
C LEU A 214 7.15 15.20 -6.58
N PRO A 215 7.31 16.51 -6.82
CA PRO A 215 6.92 17.13 -8.07
C PRO A 215 7.82 16.69 -9.24
N PRO A 216 7.34 16.84 -10.49
CA PRO A 216 8.17 16.65 -11.68
C PRO A 216 9.47 17.47 -11.63
N THR A 217 10.56 16.87 -12.07
CA THR A 217 11.87 17.50 -12.26
C THR A 217 12.25 17.48 -13.74
N GLN A 218 13.39 18.10 -14.09
CA GLN A 218 13.91 18.05 -15.45
C GLN A 218 14.20 16.61 -15.92
N ASN A 219 14.63 15.72 -15.01
CA ASN A 219 15.00 14.34 -15.33
C ASN A 219 13.84 13.36 -15.15
N ILE A 220 12.87 13.68 -14.30
CA ILE A 220 11.70 12.83 -14.00
C ILE A 220 10.46 13.69 -14.24
N PRO A 221 9.87 13.67 -15.45
CA PRO A 221 8.79 14.59 -15.83
C PRO A 221 7.42 14.16 -15.30
N ILE A 222 7.37 13.53 -14.12
CA ILE A 222 6.16 13.05 -13.46
C ILE A 222 6.26 13.26 -11.95
N TYR A 223 5.09 13.34 -11.30
CA TYR A 223 5.03 13.18 -9.85
C TYR A 223 5.54 11.79 -9.46
N HIS A 224 6.33 11.68 -8.39
CA HIS A 224 6.98 10.43 -8.04
C HIS A 224 7.33 10.29 -6.54
N TYR A 225 7.65 9.06 -6.14
CA TYR A 225 8.78 8.80 -5.27
C TYR A 225 9.90 8.16 -6.10
N PRO A 226 11.17 8.25 -5.69
CA PRO A 226 12.29 7.72 -6.49
C PRO A 226 12.13 6.23 -6.82
N TRP A 227 11.64 5.41 -5.88
CA TRP A 227 11.46 3.97 -6.06
C TRP A 227 10.21 3.56 -6.84
N ASN A 228 9.32 4.50 -7.17
CA ASN A 228 8.10 4.21 -7.92
C ASN A 228 8.07 4.84 -9.31
N VAL A 229 9.22 5.32 -9.81
CA VAL A 229 9.38 5.75 -11.20
C VAL A 229 9.37 4.55 -12.14
N GLU A 230 10.18 3.54 -11.83
CA GLU A 230 10.32 2.30 -12.61
C GLU A 230 10.19 1.05 -11.76
N VAL A 231 9.79 -0.07 -12.37
CA VAL A 231 9.57 -1.34 -11.67
C VAL A 231 10.89 -1.92 -11.17
N SER A 232 10.96 -2.22 -9.87
CA SER A 232 12.05 -2.96 -9.25
C SER A 232 11.86 -4.48 -9.40
N ARG A 233 12.07 -4.99 -10.61
CA ARG A 233 11.85 -6.41 -10.96
C ARG A 233 12.64 -7.39 -10.11
N VAL A 234 12.12 -8.59 -9.84
CA VAL A 234 12.85 -9.71 -9.22
C VAL A 234 12.65 -10.98 -10.05
N ASP A 235 12.65 -10.81 -11.37
CA ASP A 235 12.18 -11.81 -12.32
C ASP A 235 13.29 -12.82 -12.65
N ASN A 236 14.56 -12.44 -12.48
CA ASN A 236 15.72 -13.25 -12.87
C ASN A 236 16.94 -13.01 -11.96
N GLN A 237 17.98 -13.80 -12.14
CA GLN A 237 19.19 -13.74 -11.30
C GLN A 237 19.89 -12.36 -11.29
N LEU A 238 19.83 -11.60 -12.38
CA LEU A 238 20.44 -10.26 -12.44
C LEU A 238 19.69 -9.23 -11.58
N ASP A 239 18.42 -9.49 -11.26
CA ASP A 239 17.62 -8.64 -10.40
C ASP A 239 17.96 -8.77 -8.91
N HIS A 240 18.59 -9.88 -8.53
CA HIS A 240 19.05 -10.11 -7.16
C HIS A 240 20.46 -9.54 -6.91
N LEU A 241 21.10 -8.95 -7.93
CA LEU A 241 22.38 -8.28 -7.77
C LEU A 241 22.24 -6.99 -6.97
N SER A 242 23.18 -6.77 -6.05
CA SER A 242 23.33 -5.51 -5.34
C SER A 242 23.67 -4.36 -6.29
N TYR A 243 23.51 -3.12 -5.81
CA TYR A 243 23.96 -1.93 -6.52
C TYR A 243 25.43 -2.04 -6.96
N ALA A 244 26.32 -2.46 -6.06
CA ALA A 244 27.75 -2.56 -6.33
C ALA A 244 28.06 -3.61 -7.41
N GLU A 245 27.40 -4.76 -7.38
CA GLU A 245 27.55 -5.80 -8.40
C GLU A 245 27.02 -5.35 -9.76
N ARG A 246 25.87 -4.66 -9.79
CA ARG A 246 25.31 -4.07 -11.01
C ARG A 246 26.27 -3.05 -11.62
N ARG A 247 26.81 -2.13 -10.82
CA ARG A 247 27.84 -1.16 -11.25
C ARG A 247 29.07 -1.85 -11.83
N ALA A 248 29.60 -2.86 -11.14
CA ALA A 248 30.81 -3.58 -11.57
C ALA A 248 30.62 -4.32 -12.90
N ARG A 249 29.38 -4.72 -13.22
CA ARG A 249 29.01 -5.40 -14.47
C ARG A 249 28.54 -4.45 -15.57
N GLY A 250 28.52 -3.13 -15.32
CA GLY A 250 27.99 -2.14 -16.27
C GLY A 250 26.48 -2.25 -16.52
N LEU A 251 25.74 -2.83 -15.58
CA LEU A 251 24.27 -2.93 -15.63
C LEU A 251 23.63 -1.62 -15.17
N LYS A 252 22.37 -1.38 -15.56
CA LYS A 252 21.59 -0.21 -15.09
C LYS A 252 21.45 -0.24 -13.56
N THR A 253 21.64 0.92 -12.93
CA THR A 253 21.58 1.11 -11.48
C THR A 253 20.55 2.13 -11.02
N GLY A 254 19.59 2.45 -11.90
CA GLY A 254 18.40 3.25 -11.59
C GLY A 254 18.62 4.77 -11.62
N GLU A 255 19.83 5.27 -11.91
CA GLU A 255 20.07 6.71 -11.99
C GLU A 255 19.36 7.37 -13.18
N SER A 256 19.15 6.63 -14.28
CA SER A 256 18.50 7.15 -15.48
C SER A 256 16.97 7.24 -15.38
N ARG A 257 16.36 6.54 -14.42
CA ARG A 257 14.94 6.55 -14.04
C ARG A 257 13.98 6.68 -15.23
N GLU A 258 13.58 5.56 -15.84
CA GLU A 258 12.63 5.54 -16.96
C GLU A 258 11.18 5.33 -16.48
N PRO A 259 10.29 6.33 -16.53
CA PRO A 259 8.94 6.20 -16.00
C PRO A 259 8.17 5.05 -16.63
N THR A 260 7.64 4.16 -15.80
CA THR A 260 6.78 3.06 -16.25
C THR A 260 5.44 3.60 -16.73
N GLN A 261 4.99 3.13 -17.90
CA GLN A 261 3.66 3.41 -18.40
C GLN A 261 2.61 2.72 -17.52
N LEU A 262 1.71 3.52 -16.96
CA LEU A 262 0.67 3.02 -16.05
C LEU A 262 -0.54 2.46 -16.82
N PRO A 263 -1.14 1.35 -16.36
CA PRO A 263 -2.39 0.85 -16.91
C PRO A 263 -3.58 1.75 -16.52
N GLN A 264 -4.72 1.58 -17.20
CA GLN A 264 -5.90 2.45 -17.08
C GLN A 264 -6.43 2.67 -15.65
N PHE A 265 -6.26 1.69 -14.75
CA PHE A 265 -6.79 1.73 -13.38
C PHE A 265 -5.73 2.11 -12.33
N VAL A 266 -4.57 2.59 -12.77
CA VAL A 266 -3.52 3.09 -11.89
C VAL A 266 -3.24 4.54 -12.24
N GLU A 267 -3.38 5.43 -11.26
CA GLU A 267 -3.22 6.87 -11.42
C GLU A 267 -2.25 7.42 -10.38
N ARG A 268 -1.32 8.28 -10.78
CA ARG A 268 -0.43 8.96 -9.82
C ARG A 268 -1.15 10.10 -9.14
N VAL A 269 -0.94 10.24 -7.83
CA VAL A 269 -1.46 11.35 -7.04
C VAL A 269 -0.33 12.07 -6.30
N GLU A 270 -0.36 13.40 -6.28
CA GLU A 270 0.69 14.27 -5.69
C GLU A 270 0.71 14.29 -4.15
N GLY A 271 0.28 13.19 -3.52
CA GLY A 271 0.11 13.06 -2.08
C GLY A 271 -1.36 13.20 -1.63
N TRP A 272 -1.59 13.45 -0.34
CA TRP A 272 -2.94 13.46 0.25
C TRP A 272 -3.89 14.53 -0.31
N LYS A 273 -3.34 15.65 -0.81
CA LYS A 273 -4.14 16.64 -1.55
C LYS A 273 -4.63 16.09 -2.90
N GLY A 274 -3.81 15.30 -3.59
CA GLY A 274 -4.21 14.62 -4.82
C GLY A 274 -5.28 13.57 -4.55
N VAL A 275 -5.09 12.75 -3.49
CA VAL A 275 -6.06 11.75 -3.05
C VAL A 275 -7.43 12.37 -2.77
N THR A 276 -7.51 13.37 -1.89
CA THR A 276 -8.78 14.01 -1.53
C THR A 276 -9.49 14.63 -2.73
N ARG A 277 -8.73 15.24 -3.65
CA ARG A 277 -9.27 15.77 -4.90
C ARG A 277 -9.85 14.66 -5.79
N TRP A 278 -9.16 13.53 -5.89
CA TRP A 278 -9.61 12.38 -6.67
C TRP A 278 -10.98 11.87 -6.17
N PHE A 279 -11.13 11.70 -4.86
CA PHE A 279 -12.41 11.27 -4.25
C PHE A 279 -13.53 12.30 -4.44
N ALA A 280 -13.22 13.59 -4.35
CA ALA A 280 -14.20 14.64 -4.62
C ALA A 280 -14.75 14.57 -6.05
N HIS A 281 -13.89 14.31 -7.04
CA HIS A 281 -14.32 14.12 -8.43
C HIS A 281 -15.10 12.82 -8.64
N ALA A 282 -14.66 11.71 -8.03
CA ALA A 282 -15.36 10.43 -8.11
C ALA A 282 -16.79 10.51 -7.53
N ASN A 283 -16.96 11.20 -6.41
CA ASN A 283 -18.26 11.41 -5.78
C ASN A 283 -19.15 12.31 -6.66
N ALA A 284 -18.62 13.40 -7.21
CA ALA A 284 -19.37 14.29 -8.12
C ALA A 284 -19.89 13.55 -9.37
N ASN A 285 -19.06 12.69 -9.98
CA ASN A 285 -19.46 11.89 -11.13
C ASN A 285 -20.53 10.84 -10.79
N THR A 286 -20.47 10.28 -9.58
CA THR A 286 -21.49 9.35 -9.09
C THR A 286 -22.83 10.05 -8.92
N HIS A 287 -22.84 11.23 -8.29
CA HIS A 287 -24.08 12.01 -8.12
C HIS A 287 -24.68 12.47 -9.46
N ALA A 288 -23.86 12.95 -10.39
CA ALA A 288 -24.34 13.38 -11.71
C ALA A 288 -25.00 12.22 -12.50
N ASN A 289 -24.48 10.99 -12.38
CA ASN A 289 -25.10 9.82 -13.01
C ASN A 289 -26.41 9.40 -12.34
N VAL A 290 -26.53 9.54 -11.02
CA VAL A 290 -27.79 9.27 -10.30
C VAL A 290 -28.86 10.28 -10.68
N ASP A 291 -28.51 11.57 -10.80
CA ASP A 291 -29.43 12.63 -11.23
C ASP A 291 -29.89 12.42 -12.68
N ALA A 292 -28.99 12.00 -13.57
CA ALA A 292 -29.33 11.67 -14.96
C ALA A 292 -30.30 10.48 -15.09
N HIS A 293 -30.28 9.53 -14.14
CA HIS A 293 -31.15 8.36 -14.12
C HIS A 293 -32.46 8.56 -13.34
N THR A 294 -32.60 9.65 -12.58
CA THR A 294 -33.81 9.95 -11.80
C THR A 294 -34.73 10.98 -12.47
N HIS A 295 -34.34 11.55 -13.61
CA HIS A 295 -35.28 12.30 -14.44
C HIS A 295 -36.22 11.33 -15.20
N PRO A 296 -37.53 11.31 -14.89
CA PRO A 296 -38.46 10.52 -15.70
C PRO A 296 -38.44 11.08 -17.12
N HIS A 297 -38.21 10.20 -18.10
CA HIS A 297 -38.41 10.52 -19.50
C HIS A 297 -39.82 11.11 -19.68
N THR A 298 -39.90 12.44 -19.82
CA THR A 298 -41.11 13.08 -20.32
C THR A 298 -41.26 12.63 -21.75
N HIS A 299 -42.11 11.62 -21.96
CA HIS A 299 -42.63 11.26 -23.27
C HIS A 299 -43.37 12.46 -23.85
N THR A 300 -42.67 13.31 -24.59
CA THR A 300 -43.31 14.20 -25.56
C THR A 300 -43.86 13.32 -26.68
N GLN A 301 -45.14 12.96 -26.56
CA GLN A 301 -45.91 12.43 -27.67
C GLN A 301 -45.89 13.47 -28.80
N GLN A 302 -45.34 13.08 -29.95
CA GLN A 302 -45.50 13.85 -31.18
C GLN A 302 -46.96 13.73 -31.64
N PRO A 303 -47.60 14.84 -32.07
CA PRO A 303 -48.95 14.78 -32.59
C PRO A 303 -48.97 14.09 -33.96
N ILE A 304 -49.86 13.10 -34.10
CA ILE A 304 -50.16 12.40 -35.33
C ILE A 304 -50.73 13.41 -36.33
N LYS A 305 -50.04 13.61 -37.46
CA LYS A 305 -50.60 14.31 -38.62
C LYS A 305 -51.61 13.40 -39.32
N VAL A 306 -52.86 13.85 -39.37
CA VAL A 306 -53.89 13.30 -40.25
C VAL A 306 -53.83 14.10 -41.55
N GLU A 307 -53.48 13.44 -42.65
CA GLU A 307 -53.64 14.00 -44.00
C GLU A 307 -55.04 13.68 -44.53
N ALA A 308 -55.61 14.66 -45.24
CA ALA A 308 -56.92 14.61 -45.89
C ALA A 308 -56.83 14.08 -47.33
#